data_AF-A0A7V4J0M6-F1
#
_entry.id   AF-A0A7V4J0M6-F1
#
_cell.length_a   1.000
_cell.length_b   1.000
_cell.length_c   1.000
_cell.angle_alpha   90.00
_cell.angle_beta   90.00
_cell.angle_gamma   90.00
#
_symmetry.space_group_name_H-M   'P 1'
#
loop_
_entity.id
_entity.type
_entity.pdbx_description
1 polymer ?
#
loop_
_entity_poly.entity_id
_entity_poly.type
_entity_poly.pdbx_seq_one_letter_code
_entity_poly.pdbx_strand_id
1 'polypeptide(L)'
;MRNFYITIYLFMLFVAMFLICGCETDPVPTKITITPADVLMHDNESVEFTASGGFDYQWSLEKDKYEYGVLSSRTGSKVTYTSLYSGTTVVYQTLYVTATIPGSSGGSGSNGGSGGGHGGIGGASAPAAGGIAYGSATMPTTPGSGGGGTYDNVGGHGGGVVFIQTTNITVNGSILARGGSGATYNGGGAGGSILILCKKFSGTNGTISVAGGARGTGYPTLLGGGGGGRIALYYTELGGTPTVTFSAAGGTTSSNNPVCGMGTIYLSNTNLLRQPLQYFQGGRIIVPGFTNWTCSSLVVSGQVGFADAPFKLTVNNNLTIGNNGWLIIGGKPLSMRNSVGYSDSGTNALIRIGGDLVMNGAWWIGSKRPIGGNYRRKIDNNQRRIFYCL
;
A
#
# COMPACT_ATOMS: atom_id res chain seq x y z
N MET A 1 32.03 5.65 38.69
CA MET A 1 30.66 5.38 38.22
C MET A 1 30.29 6.43 37.20
N ARG A 2 30.45 6.16 35.90
CA ARG A 2 30.17 7.12 34.82
C ARG A 2 29.63 6.43 33.58
N ASN A 3 28.58 7.04 33.03
CA ASN A 3 27.50 6.44 32.26
C ASN A 3 27.68 6.69 30.74
N PHE A 4 27.75 5.65 29.90
CA PHE A 4 27.76 5.71 28.41
C PHE A 4 26.39 5.35 27.85
N TYR A 5 25.77 6.10 26.93
CA TYR A 5 24.44 5.73 26.39
C TYR A 5 24.53 5.31 24.92
N ILE A 6 24.11 4.08 24.60
CA ILE A 6 23.88 3.62 23.22
C ILE A 6 22.41 3.86 22.87
N THR A 7 22.12 4.51 21.74
CA THR A 7 20.76 4.62 21.18
C THR A 7 20.75 4.00 19.79
N ILE A 8 19.86 3.03 19.56
CA ILE A 8 19.77 2.24 18.33
C ILE A 8 18.73 2.84 17.38
N TYR A 9 19.09 3.00 16.10
CA TYR A 9 18.17 3.35 15.02
C TYR A 9 18.10 2.19 14.01
N LEU A 10 16.90 1.61 13.84
CA LEU A 10 16.61 0.55 12.89
C LEU A 10 16.35 1.15 11.49
N PHE A 11 17.12 0.76 10.49
CA PHE A 11 16.90 1.12 9.08
C PHE A 11 16.53 -0.13 8.29
N MET A 12 15.29 -0.26 7.83
CA MET A 12 14.90 -1.36 6.94
C MET A 12 15.33 -1.06 5.50
N LEU A 13 16.15 -1.93 4.91
CA LEU A 13 16.57 -1.84 3.51
C LEU A 13 16.06 -3.08 2.75
N PHE A 14 15.30 -2.86 1.68
CA PHE A 14 14.76 -3.93 0.84
C PHE A 14 15.76 -4.28 -0.26
N VAL A 15 16.39 -5.46 -0.19
CA VAL A 15 17.20 -6.00 -1.28
C VAL A 15 16.31 -6.91 -2.13
N ALA A 16 16.07 -6.50 -3.38
CA ALA A 16 15.40 -7.33 -4.37
C ALA A 16 16.41 -8.33 -4.96
N MET A 17 16.22 -9.64 -4.71
CA MET A 17 16.93 -10.69 -5.46
C MET A 17 15.97 -11.84 -5.84
N PHE A 18 16.18 -12.34 -7.05
CA PHE A 18 15.32 -13.21 -7.85
C PHE A 18 15.49 -14.72 -7.51
N LEU A 19 14.45 -15.53 -7.79
CA LEU A 19 14.39 -17.02 -7.84
C LEU A 19 14.51 -17.73 -6.46
N ILE A 20 13.70 -18.71 -6.03
CA ILE A 20 12.80 -19.71 -6.64
C ILE A 20 11.69 -20.07 -5.60
N CYS A 21 10.53 -20.51 -6.11
CA CYS A 21 9.50 -21.38 -5.50
C CYS A 21 9.56 -21.65 -3.98
N GLY A 22 8.52 -21.21 -3.27
CA GLY A 22 8.21 -21.68 -1.93
C GLY A 22 6.77 -21.34 -1.57
N CYS A 23 5.93 -22.38 -1.50
CA CYS A 23 4.57 -22.29 -0.98
C CYS A 23 4.64 -22.08 0.53
N GLU A 24 4.20 -20.95 1.06
CA GLU A 24 3.98 -20.85 2.51
C GLU A 24 2.65 -20.18 2.85
N THR A 25 2.01 -20.81 3.84
CA THR A 25 0.65 -20.64 4.34
C THR A 25 0.69 -20.01 5.75
N ASP A 26 -0.01 -18.87 5.90
CA ASP A 26 -0.54 -18.27 7.14
C ASP A 26 0.44 -18.08 8.35
N PRO A 27 0.01 -17.50 9.49
CA PRO A 27 0.11 -16.05 9.72
C PRO A 27 0.89 -15.72 11.01
N VAL A 28 1.94 -14.89 10.98
CA VAL A 28 2.57 -14.43 12.24
C VAL A 28 3.08 -12.98 12.14
N PRO A 29 2.81 -12.11 13.14
CA PRO A 29 3.24 -10.73 13.16
C PRO A 29 4.73 -10.63 13.52
N THR A 30 5.60 -10.29 12.57
CA THR A 30 7.04 -10.15 12.85
C THR A 30 7.42 -8.70 13.15
N LYS A 31 7.06 -8.25 14.36
CA LYS A 31 7.69 -7.08 14.98
C LYS A 31 9.19 -7.40 15.17
N ILE A 32 10.07 -6.65 14.51
CA ILE A 32 11.51 -6.71 14.80
C ILE A 32 11.76 -5.92 16.09
N THR A 33 12.32 -6.59 17.09
CA THR A 33 12.72 -6.01 18.36
C THR A 33 14.21 -6.25 18.53
N ILE A 34 14.94 -5.19 18.87
CA ILE A 34 16.35 -5.29 19.24
C ILE A 34 16.42 -5.32 20.76
N THR A 35 17.09 -6.33 21.30
CA THR A 35 17.28 -6.48 22.74
C THR A 35 18.77 -6.62 23.05
N PRO A 36 19.31 -5.80 23.96
CA PRO A 36 18.70 -4.62 24.60
C PRO A 36 18.48 -3.46 23.60
N ALA A 37 17.57 -2.52 23.92
CA ALA A 37 17.27 -1.37 23.06
C ALA A 37 18.28 -0.20 23.23
N ASP A 38 18.83 -0.09 24.43
CA ASP A 38 19.89 0.81 24.85
C ASP A 38 20.67 0.16 25.99
N VAL A 39 21.95 0.50 26.11
CA VAL A 39 22.84 -0.08 27.13
C VAL A 39 23.77 0.99 27.65
N LEU A 40 23.97 0.93 28.97
CA LEU A 40 25.02 1.65 29.63
C LEU A 40 26.29 0.83 29.76
N MET A 41 27.42 1.32 29.24
CA MET A 41 28.67 0.55 29.22
C MET A 41 29.88 1.34 29.74
N HIS A 42 30.87 0.63 30.25
CA HIS A 42 32.20 1.14 30.58
C HIS A 42 33.24 0.73 29.52
N ASP A 43 34.44 1.29 29.63
CA ASP A 43 35.56 0.92 28.76
C ASP A 43 35.85 -0.59 28.82
N ASN A 44 36.11 -1.20 27.66
CA ASN A 44 36.30 -2.64 27.46
C ASN A 44 35.12 -3.56 27.84
N GLU A 45 33.96 -3.01 28.18
CA GLU A 45 32.75 -3.83 28.35
C GLU A 45 32.20 -4.28 27.00
N SER A 46 31.52 -5.42 27.00
CA SER A 46 30.89 -6.01 25.82
C SER A 46 29.42 -6.33 26.09
N VAL A 47 28.57 -6.10 25.08
CA VAL A 47 27.14 -6.42 25.15
C VAL A 47 26.68 -7.09 23.86
N GLU A 48 25.86 -8.13 23.99
CA GLU A 48 25.20 -8.78 22.85
C GLU A 48 23.87 -8.10 22.55
N PHE A 49 23.69 -7.69 21.30
CA PHE A 49 22.42 -7.27 20.74
C PHE A 49 21.82 -8.42 19.93
N THR A 50 20.56 -8.74 20.19
CA THR A 50 19.79 -9.75 19.44
C THR A 50 18.64 -9.08 18.69
N ALA A 51 18.50 -9.41 17.40
CA ALA A 51 17.39 -9.00 16.57
C ALA A 51 16.36 -10.12 16.41
N SER A 52 15.11 -9.86 16.82
CA SER A 52 14.00 -10.80 16.68
C SER A 52 13.37 -10.76 15.28
N GLY A 53 12.77 -11.87 14.83
CA GLY A 53 11.97 -11.90 13.60
C GLY A 53 12.55 -12.74 12.46
N GLY A 54 13.71 -13.37 12.65
CA GLY A 54 14.23 -14.39 11.73
C GLY A 54 14.66 -13.88 10.35
N PHE A 55 14.96 -12.58 10.20
CA PHE A 55 15.45 -11.99 8.95
C PHE A 55 16.97 -12.11 8.82
N ASP A 56 17.47 -11.79 7.63
CA ASP A 56 18.90 -11.54 7.45
C ASP A 56 19.22 -10.13 7.94
N TYR A 57 20.14 -10.01 8.89
CA TYR A 57 20.51 -8.71 9.46
C TYR A 57 21.91 -8.29 9.05
N GLN A 58 22.08 -6.98 8.84
CA GLN A 58 23.36 -6.31 8.71
C GLN A 58 23.52 -5.27 9.81
N TRP A 59 24.69 -5.18 10.42
CA TRP A 59 24.97 -4.29 11.54
C TRP A 59 26.10 -3.32 11.18
N SER A 60 25.89 -2.02 11.41
CA SER A 60 26.92 -1.00 11.21
C SER A 60 26.96 0.00 12.36
N LEU A 61 28.10 0.67 12.50
CA LEU A 61 28.31 1.69 13.52
C LEU A 61 28.27 3.06 12.85
N GLU A 62 27.68 4.06 13.51
CA GLU A 62 27.69 5.46 13.03
C GLU A 62 29.12 5.99 12.87
N LYS A 63 29.96 5.78 13.87
CA LYS A 63 31.40 5.98 13.80
C LYS A 63 32.12 4.67 13.58
N ASP A 64 33.10 4.67 12.69
CA ASP A 64 33.78 3.46 12.26
C ASP A 64 34.70 2.88 13.36
N LYS A 65 35.25 1.69 13.08
CA LYS A 65 35.95 0.73 13.98
C LYS A 65 36.96 1.31 15.01
N TYR A 66 37.41 2.55 14.87
CA TYR A 66 38.57 3.08 15.60
C TYR A 66 38.29 4.25 16.53
N GLU A 67 37.04 4.73 16.63
CA GLU A 67 36.74 5.86 17.51
C GLU A 67 36.18 5.41 18.87
N TYR A 68 35.13 4.57 18.89
CA TYR A 68 34.42 4.24 20.15
C TYR A 68 34.20 2.75 20.43
N GLY A 69 34.26 1.86 19.43
CA GLY A 69 34.09 0.43 19.66
C GLY A 69 34.05 -0.42 18.39
N VAL A 70 33.93 -1.73 18.58
CA VAL A 70 33.95 -2.74 17.50
C VAL A 70 32.79 -3.73 17.61
N LEU A 71 32.39 -4.30 16.47
CA LEU A 71 31.39 -5.37 16.40
C LEU A 71 32.06 -6.73 16.12
N SER A 72 31.57 -7.79 16.76
CA SER A 72 32.06 -9.17 16.56
C SER A 72 31.68 -9.74 15.18
N SER A 73 30.57 -9.29 14.61
CA SER A 73 30.09 -9.62 13.26
C SER A 73 29.44 -8.39 12.64
N ARG A 74 29.33 -8.37 11.31
CA ARG A 74 28.50 -7.40 10.58
C ARG A 74 27.19 -8.01 10.10
N THR A 75 26.99 -9.31 10.32
CA THR A 75 25.85 -10.07 9.78
C THR A 75 25.25 -11.01 10.84
N GLY A 76 23.97 -11.37 10.68
CA GLY A 76 23.28 -12.37 11.51
C GLY A 76 22.42 -11.78 12.63
N SER A 77 21.56 -12.61 13.24
CA SER A 77 20.56 -12.16 14.23
C SER A 77 21.14 -11.72 15.58
N LYS A 78 22.46 -11.87 15.77
CA LYS A 78 23.18 -11.49 16.98
C LYS A 78 24.48 -10.80 16.63
N VAL A 79 24.80 -9.75 17.38
CA VAL A 79 26.10 -9.09 17.29
C VAL A 79 26.56 -8.68 18.69
N THR A 80 27.86 -8.78 18.96
CA THR A 80 28.46 -8.24 20.18
C THR A 80 29.14 -6.93 19.88
N TYR A 81 28.82 -5.88 20.62
CA TYR A 81 29.57 -4.63 20.62
C TYR A 81 30.54 -4.61 21.80
N THR A 82 31.80 -4.24 21.55
CA THR A 82 32.83 -4.02 22.57
C THR A 82 33.26 -2.56 22.54
N SER A 83 33.15 -1.88 23.69
CA SER A 83 33.61 -0.50 23.84
C SER A 83 35.13 -0.41 23.83
N LEU A 84 35.69 0.56 23.10
CA LEU A 84 37.12 0.89 23.10
C LEU A 84 37.39 2.31 23.62
N TYR A 85 36.35 3.01 24.07
CA TYR A 85 36.46 4.40 24.48
C TYR A 85 36.89 4.52 25.95
N SER A 86 38.07 5.11 26.17
CA SER A 86 38.67 5.32 27.49
C SER A 86 38.61 6.79 27.98
N GLY A 87 37.82 7.64 27.33
CA GLY A 87 37.72 9.06 27.67
C GLY A 87 36.85 9.36 28.89
N THR A 88 36.99 10.58 29.43
CA THR A 88 36.30 11.02 30.66
C THR A 88 34.96 11.72 30.41
N THR A 89 34.59 11.91 29.15
CA THR A 89 33.37 12.61 28.68
C THR A 89 32.34 11.61 28.18
N VAL A 90 31.05 11.86 28.40
CA VAL A 90 29.99 11.01 27.84
C VAL A 90 29.94 11.18 26.33
N VAL A 91 30.04 10.09 25.58
CA VAL A 91 29.90 10.06 24.13
C VAL A 91 28.77 9.08 23.77
N TYR A 92 28.14 9.30 22.61
CA TYR A 92 27.06 8.46 22.10
C TYR A 92 27.55 7.70 20.87
N GLN A 93 27.20 6.43 20.80
CA GLN A 93 27.43 5.58 19.64
C GLN A 93 26.09 5.02 19.18
N THR A 94 25.74 5.23 17.91
CA THR A 94 24.60 4.56 17.30
C THR A 94 25.03 3.28 16.60
N LEU A 95 24.29 2.21 16.89
CA LEU A 95 24.30 0.94 16.16
C LEU A 95 23.13 0.95 15.19
N TYR A 96 23.43 0.82 13.90
CA TYR A 96 22.44 0.62 12.87
C TYR A 96 22.26 -0.87 12.64
N VAL A 97 21.00 -1.30 12.57
CA VAL A 97 20.63 -2.64 12.14
C VAL A 97 19.74 -2.53 10.92
N THR A 98 20.05 -3.34 9.91
CA THR A 98 19.28 -3.46 8.69
C THR A 98 18.75 -4.86 8.57
N ALA A 99 17.43 -5.02 8.55
CA ALA A 99 16.78 -6.30 8.28
C ALA A 99 16.42 -6.39 6.80
N THR A 100 16.91 -7.43 6.13
CA THR A 100 16.51 -7.79 4.77
C THR A 100 15.29 -8.70 4.86
N ILE A 101 14.16 -8.20 4.38
CA ILE A 101 12.93 -8.98 4.26
C ILE A 101 12.93 -9.62 2.85
N PRO A 102 12.94 -10.96 2.73
CA PRO A 102 12.79 -11.61 1.44
C PRO A 102 11.41 -11.26 0.87
N GLY A 103 11.38 -10.48 -0.22
CA GLY A 103 10.15 -10.17 -0.91
C GLY A 103 9.73 -11.35 -1.78
N SER A 104 8.72 -12.13 -1.36
CA SER A 104 8.06 -13.06 -2.27
C SER A 104 7.13 -12.28 -3.21
N SER A 105 7.44 -12.28 -4.51
CA SER A 105 6.55 -11.79 -5.55
C SER A 105 5.43 -12.82 -5.76
N GLY A 106 4.39 -12.75 -4.91
CA GLY A 106 3.28 -13.71 -4.88
C GLY A 106 2.42 -13.80 -6.16
N GLY A 107 2.73 -13.04 -7.21
CA GLY A 107 2.09 -13.13 -8.52
C GLY A 107 3.13 -13.11 -9.61
N SER A 108 3.62 -14.27 -10.04
CA SER A 108 4.46 -14.40 -11.23
C SER A 108 3.83 -13.59 -12.37
N GLY A 109 4.58 -12.67 -12.99
CA GLY A 109 4.14 -12.05 -14.24
C GLY A 109 3.87 -13.16 -15.25
N SER A 110 2.64 -13.30 -15.70
CA SER A 110 2.24 -14.36 -16.61
C SER A 110 2.86 -14.13 -17.99
N ASN A 111 3.31 -15.19 -18.64
CA ASN A 111 3.88 -15.14 -19.99
C ASN A 111 3.00 -14.33 -20.97
N GLY A 112 3.62 -13.62 -21.93
CA GLY A 112 2.89 -13.04 -23.06
C GLY A 112 2.30 -11.64 -22.84
N GLY A 113 2.94 -10.81 -21.99
CA GLY A 113 2.58 -9.40 -21.86
C GLY A 113 1.50 -9.06 -20.82
N SER A 114 1.26 -9.95 -19.85
CA SER A 114 0.27 -9.74 -18.79
C SER A 114 0.79 -8.78 -17.72
N GLY A 115 -0.10 -8.10 -17.01
CA GLY A 115 0.27 -7.22 -15.91
C GLY A 115 0.60 -7.96 -14.63
N GLY A 116 1.57 -7.46 -13.86
CA GLY A 116 1.83 -7.93 -12.49
C GLY A 116 0.65 -7.61 -11.56
N GLY A 117 0.52 -8.36 -10.46
CA GLY A 117 -0.49 -8.13 -9.42
C GLY A 117 0.17 -7.82 -8.08
N HIS A 118 -0.48 -7.00 -7.25
CA HIS A 118 -0.12 -6.68 -5.85
C HIS A 118 -1.15 -5.67 -5.38
N GLY A 119 -1.83 -5.88 -4.24
CA GLY A 119 -2.98 -5.04 -3.87
C GLY A 119 -4.16 -5.26 -4.82
N GLY A 120 -4.06 -4.76 -6.05
CA GLY A 120 -4.97 -5.00 -7.16
C GLY A 120 -4.49 -6.10 -8.11
N ILE A 121 -5.40 -6.58 -8.96
CA ILE A 121 -5.09 -7.54 -10.02
C ILE A 121 -4.40 -6.86 -11.20
N GLY A 122 -3.45 -7.57 -11.83
CA GLY A 122 -2.90 -7.17 -13.12
C GLY A 122 -3.89 -7.40 -14.26
N GLY A 123 -3.74 -6.66 -15.34
CA GLY A 123 -4.49 -6.89 -16.57
C GLY A 123 -4.05 -8.20 -17.24
N ALA A 124 -4.97 -8.93 -17.85
CA ALA A 124 -4.65 -10.15 -18.58
C ALA A 124 -4.08 -9.85 -19.98
N SER A 125 -3.44 -10.84 -20.59
CA SER A 125 -2.98 -10.83 -21.98
C SER A 125 -3.28 -12.17 -22.61
N ALA A 126 -4.30 -12.31 -23.46
CA ALA A 126 -4.70 -13.65 -23.94
C ALA A 126 -3.53 -14.36 -24.65
N PRO A 127 -3.19 -15.60 -24.26
CA PRO A 127 -3.99 -16.52 -23.42
C PRO A 127 -3.73 -16.44 -21.90
N ALA A 128 -2.81 -15.62 -21.42
CA ALA A 128 -2.41 -15.53 -20.02
C ALA A 128 -3.29 -14.61 -19.16
N ALA A 129 -3.62 -15.08 -17.96
CA ALA A 129 -4.28 -14.27 -16.93
C ALA A 129 -3.36 -13.14 -16.44
N GLY A 130 -3.90 -12.13 -15.77
CA GLY A 130 -3.08 -11.15 -15.05
C GLY A 130 -2.63 -11.67 -13.67
N GLY A 131 -1.63 -11.02 -13.08
CA GLY A 131 -1.18 -11.34 -11.73
C GLY A 131 -2.29 -11.11 -10.68
N ILE A 132 -2.33 -11.97 -9.67
CA ILE A 132 -3.32 -11.87 -8.58
C ILE A 132 -2.94 -10.81 -7.54
N ALA A 133 -3.93 -10.32 -6.80
CA ALA A 133 -3.69 -9.52 -5.60
C ALA A 133 -3.05 -10.37 -4.49
N TYR A 134 -2.08 -9.82 -3.76
CA TYR A 134 -1.47 -10.43 -2.57
C TYR A 134 -0.95 -9.35 -1.62
N GLY A 135 -0.43 -9.74 -0.46
CA GLY A 135 0.05 -8.84 0.61
C GLY A 135 -1.05 -8.41 1.58
N SER A 136 -0.68 -7.77 2.68
CA SER A 136 -1.63 -7.26 3.68
C SER A 136 -1.96 -5.79 3.44
N ALA A 137 -3.24 -5.42 3.46
CA ALA A 137 -3.67 -4.02 3.38
C ALA A 137 -3.31 -3.22 4.65
N THR A 138 -3.29 -3.88 5.81
CA THR A 138 -3.03 -3.25 7.10
C THR A 138 -1.55 -3.21 7.44
N MET A 139 -0.76 -4.14 6.89
CA MET A 139 0.69 -4.22 7.10
C MET A 139 1.38 -4.59 5.78
N PRO A 140 1.46 -3.65 4.82
CA PRO A 140 2.01 -3.91 3.50
C PRO A 140 3.54 -3.96 3.57
N THR A 141 4.11 -5.17 3.46
CA THR A 141 5.56 -5.43 3.56
C THR A 141 6.12 -6.15 2.34
N THR A 142 5.27 -6.49 1.36
CA THR A 142 5.67 -7.24 0.17
C THR A 142 5.86 -6.30 -1.02
N PRO A 143 6.87 -6.52 -1.88
CA PRO A 143 7.01 -5.76 -3.11
C PRO A 143 5.93 -6.14 -4.12
N GLY A 144 5.73 -5.27 -5.11
CA GLY A 144 4.92 -5.56 -6.28
C GLY A 144 5.59 -6.58 -7.20
N SER A 145 4.80 -7.33 -7.96
CA SER A 145 5.36 -8.26 -8.94
C SER A 145 5.67 -7.60 -10.28
N GLY A 146 6.63 -8.14 -11.02
CA GLY A 146 6.92 -7.72 -12.38
C GLY A 146 5.80 -8.09 -13.35
N GLY A 147 5.68 -7.33 -14.43
CA GLY A 147 4.84 -7.67 -15.57
C GLY A 147 5.43 -8.82 -16.38
N GLY A 148 4.56 -9.52 -17.10
CA GLY A 148 4.91 -10.54 -18.07
C GLY A 148 5.73 -10.00 -19.22
N GLY A 149 6.85 -10.66 -19.52
CA GLY A 149 7.63 -10.43 -20.72
C GLY A 149 7.15 -11.25 -21.91
N THR A 150 7.56 -10.84 -23.10
CA THR A 150 7.44 -11.61 -24.34
C THR A 150 8.83 -11.78 -24.97
N TYR A 151 9.14 -13.00 -25.43
CA TYR A 151 10.48 -13.38 -25.92
C TYR A 151 11.57 -13.15 -24.84
N ASP A 152 12.70 -12.55 -25.21
CA ASP A 152 13.84 -12.27 -24.32
C ASP A 152 13.68 -10.96 -23.52
N ASN A 153 12.53 -10.29 -23.61
CA ASN A 153 12.30 -9.02 -22.91
C ASN A 153 11.65 -9.23 -21.56
N VAL A 154 12.03 -8.40 -20.59
CA VAL A 154 11.43 -8.36 -19.26
C VAL A 154 10.27 -7.38 -19.25
N GLY A 155 9.18 -7.73 -18.57
CA GLY A 155 8.08 -6.80 -18.34
C GLY A 155 8.43 -5.69 -17.35
N GLY A 156 7.50 -4.77 -17.14
CA GLY A 156 7.69 -3.67 -16.22
C GLY A 156 8.02 -4.18 -14.81
N HIS A 157 9.01 -3.57 -14.16
CA HIS A 157 9.41 -3.99 -12.80
C HIS A 157 8.29 -3.72 -11.78
N GLY A 158 8.18 -4.56 -10.76
CA GLY A 158 7.27 -4.30 -9.64
C GLY A 158 7.72 -3.10 -8.80
N GLY A 159 6.80 -2.48 -8.08
CA GLY A 159 7.09 -1.43 -7.12
C GLY A 159 7.78 -1.98 -5.87
N GLY A 160 8.71 -1.20 -5.30
CA GLY A 160 9.43 -1.55 -4.07
C GLY A 160 8.59 -1.47 -2.80
N VAL A 161 9.24 -1.50 -1.64
CA VAL A 161 8.59 -1.31 -0.35
C VAL A 161 9.19 -0.11 0.37
N VAL A 162 8.34 0.74 0.91
CA VAL A 162 8.73 1.89 1.73
C VAL A 162 8.12 1.73 3.11
N PHE A 163 8.95 1.75 4.14
CA PHE A 163 8.52 1.76 5.54
C PHE A 163 9.03 3.03 6.22
N ILE A 164 8.12 3.79 6.81
CA ILE A 164 8.43 5.01 7.55
C ILE A 164 7.79 4.93 8.93
N GLN A 165 8.61 5.00 9.97
CA GLN A 165 8.14 5.11 11.35
C GLN A 165 8.71 6.38 11.98
N THR A 166 7.84 7.29 12.39
CA THR A 166 8.24 8.59 12.96
C THR A 166 7.17 9.09 13.92
N THR A 167 7.47 10.10 14.74
CA THR A 167 6.43 10.80 15.49
C THR A 167 5.63 11.73 14.58
N ASN A 168 6.31 12.54 13.76
CA ASN A 168 5.70 13.53 12.88
C ASN A 168 6.21 13.35 11.46
N ILE A 169 5.31 13.41 10.47
CA ILE A 169 5.66 13.42 9.06
C ILE A 169 4.98 14.59 8.35
N THR A 170 5.72 15.28 7.49
CA THR A 170 5.19 16.29 6.57
C THR A 170 5.52 15.87 5.14
N VAL A 171 4.50 15.50 4.36
CA VAL A 171 4.67 15.07 2.97
C VAL A 171 4.32 16.22 2.03
N ASN A 172 5.33 16.97 1.62
CA ASN A 172 5.22 18.02 0.58
C ASN A 172 5.82 17.60 -0.76
N GLY A 173 6.53 16.48 -0.79
CA GLY A 173 7.10 15.86 -1.98
C GLY A 173 6.45 14.50 -2.28
N SER A 174 7.21 13.60 -2.89
CA SER A 174 6.69 12.31 -3.36
C SER A 174 7.27 11.13 -2.57
N ILE A 175 6.41 10.21 -2.12
CA ILE A 175 6.76 8.90 -1.60
C ILE A 175 6.21 7.87 -2.59
N LEU A 176 7.10 7.20 -3.33
CA LEU A 176 6.73 6.39 -4.49
C LEU A 176 7.21 4.94 -4.34
N ALA A 177 6.29 4.01 -4.57
CA ALA A 177 6.57 2.60 -4.78
C ALA A 177 5.72 2.11 -5.96
N ARG A 178 5.91 2.74 -7.12
CA ARG A 178 5.11 2.49 -8.33
C ARG A 178 5.68 1.33 -9.14
N GLY A 179 4.80 0.62 -9.84
CA GLY A 179 5.20 -0.34 -10.86
C GLY A 179 5.72 0.35 -12.11
N GLY A 180 6.72 -0.25 -12.74
CA GLY A 180 7.27 0.18 -14.03
C GLY A 180 6.32 -0.19 -15.18
N SER A 181 6.25 0.67 -16.19
CA SER A 181 5.48 0.37 -17.40
C SER A 181 6.13 -0.76 -18.21
N GLY A 182 5.30 -1.54 -18.90
CA GLY A 182 5.80 -2.50 -19.89
C GLY A 182 6.41 -1.78 -21.09
N ALA A 183 7.49 -2.34 -21.65
CA ALA A 183 7.98 -1.99 -22.97
C ALA A 183 7.13 -2.63 -24.08
N THR A 184 7.50 -2.48 -25.36
CA THR A 184 6.77 -3.08 -26.48
C THR A 184 6.49 -4.57 -26.26
N TYR A 185 5.23 -4.98 -26.42
CA TYR A 185 4.74 -6.35 -26.20
C TYR A 185 4.80 -6.89 -24.77
N ASN A 186 5.12 -6.06 -23.78
CA ASN A 186 5.25 -6.49 -22.40
C ASN A 186 4.16 -5.90 -21.50
N GLY A 187 3.92 -6.54 -20.35
CA GLY A 187 2.98 -6.06 -19.35
C GLY A 187 3.61 -5.09 -18.35
N GLY A 188 2.75 -4.28 -17.72
CA GLY A 188 3.15 -3.38 -16.65
C GLY A 188 3.37 -4.10 -15.32
N GLY A 189 4.37 -3.67 -14.55
CA GLY A 189 4.60 -4.17 -13.20
C GLY A 189 3.58 -3.65 -12.20
N ALA A 190 3.30 -4.42 -11.16
CA ALA A 190 2.38 -4.02 -10.10
C ALA A 190 2.97 -2.92 -9.22
N GLY A 191 2.11 -2.14 -8.58
CA GLY A 191 2.51 -1.26 -7.48
C GLY A 191 3.10 -2.03 -6.30
N GLY A 192 3.86 -1.35 -5.47
CA GLY A 192 4.50 -1.91 -4.29
C GLY A 192 3.78 -1.58 -2.98
N SER A 193 4.53 -1.56 -1.90
CA SER A 193 3.99 -1.32 -0.55
C SER A 193 4.51 -0.03 0.05
N ILE A 194 3.64 0.76 0.67
CA ILE A 194 4.03 1.91 1.49
C ILE A 194 3.34 1.76 2.86
N LEU A 195 4.12 1.64 3.93
CA LEU A 195 3.64 1.65 5.31
C LEU A 195 4.22 2.87 6.04
N ILE A 196 3.33 3.73 6.53
CA ILE A 196 3.68 4.91 7.32
C ILE A 196 3.04 4.78 8.70
N LEU A 197 3.87 4.73 9.72
CA LEU A 197 3.49 4.79 11.13
C LEU A 197 3.88 6.17 11.68
N CYS A 198 2.89 6.99 12.01
CA CYS A 198 3.12 8.29 12.63
C CYS A 198 2.11 8.62 13.72
N LYS A 199 2.47 9.55 14.60
CA LYS A 199 1.50 10.20 15.49
C LYS A 199 0.77 11.31 14.72
N LYS A 200 1.53 12.23 14.12
CA LYS A 200 1.00 13.39 13.38
C LYS A 200 1.33 13.32 11.89
N PHE A 201 0.30 13.31 11.06
CA PHE A 201 0.41 13.39 9.59
C PHE A 201 0.08 14.78 9.09
N SER A 202 1.00 15.38 8.32
CA SER A 202 0.87 16.72 7.73
C SER A 202 1.33 16.69 6.27
N GLY A 203 1.02 17.73 5.52
CA GLY A 203 1.58 17.91 4.18
C GLY A 203 0.63 18.60 3.22
N THR A 204 1.17 19.40 2.33
CA THR A 204 0.43 20.08 1.27
C THR A 204 1.12 19.83 -0.05
N ASN A 205 0.33 19.51 -1.09
CA ASN A 205 0.84 19.21 -2.44
C ASN A 205 1.79 18.01 -2.54
N GLY A 206 1.88 17.18 -1.49
CA GLY A 206 2.61 15.93 -1.54
C GLY A 206 1.86 14.81 -2.27
N THR A 207 2.57 13.75 -2.64
CA THR A 207 2.01 12.55 -3.26
C THR A 207 2.55 11.27 -2.61
N ILE A 208 1.66 10.33 -2.30
CA ILE A 208 1.98 8.98 -1.86
C ILE A 208 1.37 8.01 -2.88
N SER A 209 2.22 7.28 -3.61
CA SER A 209 1.75 6.51 -4.76
C SER A 209 2.36 5.12 -4.85
N VAL A 210 1.47 4.13 -4.93
CA VAL A 210 1.72 2.72 -5.26
C VAL A 210 0.99 2.30 -6.55
N ALA A 211 0.79 3.20 -7.50
CA ALA A 211 0.08 2.83 -8.73
C ALA A 211 0.85 1.77 -9.55
N GLY A 212 0.08 0.94 -10.26
CA GLY A 212 0.61 -0.02 -11.23
C GLY A 212 1.16 0.66 -12.48
N GLY A 213 2.09 -0.02 -13.17
CA GLY A 213 2.66 0.42 -14.43
C GLY A 213 1.70 0.24 -15.60
N ALA A 214 1.83 1.08 -16.62
CA ALA A 214 1.04 0.96 -17.84
C ALA A 214 1.41 -0.31 -18.63
N ARG A 215 0.49 -0.82 -19.43
CA ARG A 215 0.82 -1.83 -20.44
C ARG A 215 1.85 -1.30 -21.44
N GLY A 216 2.54 -2.22 -22.11
CA GLY A 216 3.35 -1.93 -23.28
C GLY A 216 2.57 -1.48 -24.51
N THR A 217 3.31 -1.08 -25.54
CA THR A 217 2.80 -0.75 -26.88
C THR A 217 2.90 -1.96 -27.81
N GLY A 218 2.25 -1.90 -28.99
CA GLY A 218 2.33 -2.94 -30.03
C GLY A 218 1.11 -3.88 -30.13
N TYR A 219 1.09 -4.67 -31.21
CA TYR A 219 0.09 -5.70 -31.54
C TYR A 219 0.57 -7.11 -31.10
N PRO A 220 -0.27 -7.99 -30.53
CA PRO A 220 -1.72 -7.91 -30.43
C PRO A 220 -2.18 -7.08 -29.24
N THR A 221 -3.40 -6.54 -29.35
CA THR A 221 -4.02 -5.51 -28.51
C THR A 221 -4.30 -5.90 -27.05
N LEU A 222 -3.83 -7.07 -26.61
CA LEU A 222 -4.15 -7.72 -25.35
C LEU A 222 -2.93 -7.70 -24.42
N LEU A 223 -2.46 -6.50 -24.03
CA LEU A 223 -1.39 -6.34 -23.05
C LEU A 223 -1.96 -5.78 -21.73
N GLY A 224 -1.50 -6.32 -20.61
CA GLY A 224 -1.99 -5.98 -19.29
C GLY A 224 -1.17 -4.88 -18.60
N GLY A 225 -1.86 -3.90 -17.99
CA GLY A 225 -1.23 -3.00 -17.03
C GLY A 225 -1.09 -3.68 -15.66
N GLY A 226 -0.19 -3.20 -14.80
CA GLY A 226 -0.02 -3.75 -13.46
C GLY A 226 -1.15 -3.39 -12.51
N GLY A 227 -1.43 -4.22 -11.51
CA GLY A 227 -2.34 -3.89 -10.42
C GLY A 227 -1.79 -2.76 -9.54
N GLY A 228 -2.66 -1.97 -8.92
CA GLY A 228 -2.26 -0.95 -7.94
C GLY A 228 -1.90 -1.56 -6.59
N GLY A 229 -0.84 -1.09 -5.94
CA GLY A 229 -0.27 -1.70 -4.73
C GLY A 229 -0.99 -1.36 -3.42
N ARG A 230 -0.24 -1.33 -2.30
CA ARG A 230 -0.82 -1.14 -0.96
C ARG A 230 -0.22 0.04 -0.21
N ILE A 231 -1.05 0.97 0.23
CA ILE A 231 -0.69 2.03 1.17
C ILE A 231 -1.34 1.72 2.51
N ALA A 232 -0.59 1.84 3.60
CA ALA A 232 -1.12 1.88 4.96
C ALA A 232 -0.57 3.09 5.71
N LEU A 233 -1.47 3.93 6.23
CA LEU A 233 -1.14 5.11 7.00
C LEU A 233 -1.80 5.03 8.38
N TYR A 234 -0.96 4.89 9.40
CA TYR A 234 -1.35 4.97 10.79
C TYR A 234 -1.00 6.36 11.32
N TYR A 235 -2.01 7.03 11.86
CA TYR A 235 -1.95 8.37 12.42
C TYR A 235 -3.01 8.56 13.50
N THR A 236 -2.72 9.39 14.49
CA THR A 236 -3.67 9.81 15.54
C THR A 236 -4.03 11.29 15.42
N GLU A 237 -3.16 12.09 14.81
CA GLU A 237 -3.29 13.54 14.69
C GLU A 237 -3.06 13.99 13.24
N LEU A 238 -3.74 15.07 12.84
CA LEU A 238 -3.45 15.77 11.59
C LEU A 238 -2.79 17.12 11.90
N GLY A 239 -1.73 17.46 11.17
CA GLY A 239 -1.20 18.81 11.15
C GLY A 239 -1.92 19.66 10.11
N GLY A 240 -2.76 20.58 10.58
CA GLY A 240 -3.54 21.46 9.71
C GLY A 240 -4.56 20.69 8.87
N THR A 241 -4.66 21.03 7.58
CA THR A 241 -5.52 20.35 6.60
C THR A 241 -4.65 19.74 5.52
N PRO A 242 -4.24 18.47 5.65
CA PRO A 242 -3.38 17.85 4.66
C PRO A 242 -4.07 17.75 3.30
N THR A 243 -3.34 18.11 2.24
CA THR A 243 -3.77 18.02 0.83
C THR A 243 -2.89 17.05 0.04
N VAL A 244 -2.38 16.03 0.74
CA VAL A 244 -1.53 14.98 0.17
C VAL A 244 -2.37 14.05 -0.69
N THR A 245 -1.93 13.83 -1.93
CA THR A 245 -2.59 12.93 -2.87
C THR A 245 -2.15 11.49 -2.63
N PHE A 246 -3.10 10.57 -2.50
CA PHE A 246 -2.88 9.13 -2.39
C PHE A 246 -3.29 8.44 -3.69
N SER A 247 -2.45 7.56 -4.23
CA SER A 247 -2.78 6.76 -5.41
C SER A 247 -2.34 5.31 -5.26
N ALA A 248 -3.30 4.41 -5.33
CA ALA A 248 -3.16 2.98 -5.55
C ALA A 248 -3.93 2.61 -6.82
N ALA A 249 -3.84 3.42 -7.88
CA ALA A 249 -4.52 3.11 -9.15
C ALA A 249 -3.92 1.86 -9.82
N GLY A 250 -4.76 1.11 -10.54
CA GLY A 250 -4.27 0.13 -11.51
C GLY A 250 -3.59 0.82 -12.69
N GLY A 251 -2.75 0.08 -13.40
CA GLY A 251 -2.12 0.52 -14.65
C GLY A 251 -3.14 0.68 -15.77
N THR A 252 -2.78 1.45 -16.78
CA THR A 252 -3.64 1.69 -17.95
C THR A 252 -3.62 0.51 -18.91
N THR A 253 -4.80 0.11 -19.42
CA THR A 253 -4.98 -0.92 -20.46
C THR A 253 -5.52 -0.32 -21.77
N SER A 254 -5.64 -1.12 -22.83
CA SER A 254 -6.45 -0.78 -24.02
C SER A 254 -7.93 -0.82 -23.64
N SER A 255 -8.77 -0.08 -24.35
CA SER A 255 -10.22 0.00 -24.15
C SER A 255 -10.97 -1.35 -24.23
N ASN A 256 -10.30 -2.42 -24.67
CA ASN A 256 -10.89 -3.74 -24.94
C ASN A 256 -10.26 -4.88 -24.09
N ASN A 257 -9.41 -4.57 -23.09
CA ASN A 257 -8.70 -5.57 -22.27
C ASN A 257 -9.16 -5.51 -20.78
N PRO A 258 -9.09 -6.59 -19.97
CA PRO A 258 -9.68 -6.58 -18.64
C PRO A 258 -8.98 -5.54 -17.75
N VAL A 259 -9.82 -4.83 -17.00
CA VAL A 259 -9.45 -3.67 -16.19
C VAL A 259 -8.45 -4.07 -15.11
N CYS A 260 -7.32 -3.36 -15.01
CA CYS A 260 -6.37 -3.52 -13.90
C CYS A 260 -7.04 -3.11 -12.59
N GLY A 261 -6.92 -3.95 -11.58
CA GLY A 261 -7.48 -3.69 -10.26
C GLY A 261 -6.76 -2.52 -9.59
N MET A 262 -7.54 -1.64 -8.97
CA MET A 262 -7.00 -0.69 -8.01
C MET A 262 -6.42 -1.46 -6.81
N GLY A 263 -5.50 -0.84 -6.09
CA GLY A 263 -4.94 -1.34 -4.86
C GLY A 263 -5.72 -0.92 -3.63
N THR A 264 -5.05 -0.95 -2.48
CA THR A 264 -5.64 -0.59 -1.18
C THR A 264 -4.98 0.63 -0.56
N ILE A 265 -5.78 1.45 0.12
CA ILE A 265 -5.35 2.57 0.94
C ILE A 265 -5.95 2.37 2.33
N TYR A 266 -5.17 1.86 3.25
CA TYR A 266 -5.55 1.72 4.65
C TYR A 266 -5.26 3.00 5.42
N LEU A 267 -6.25 3.46 6.19
CA LEU A 267 -6.13 4.60 7.12
C LEU A 267 -6.57 4.14 8.51
N SER A 268 -5.82 4.50 9.55
CA SER A 268 -6.18 4.15 10.94
C SER A 268 -7.51 4.75 11.42
N ASN A 269 -7.94 5.87 10.82
CA ASN A 269 -9.22 6.52 11.09
C ASN A 269 -9.70 7.33 9.86
N THR A 270 -10.88 7.95 9.98
CA THR A 270 -11.58 8.64 8.89
C THR A 270 -11.22 10.13 8.72
N ASN A 271 -10.29 10.69 9.50
CA ASN A 271 -10.04 12.14 9.51
C ASN A 271 -9.51 12.70 8.16
N LEU A 272 -8.93 11.86 7.31
CA LEU A 272 -8.53 12.22 5.94
C LEU A 272 -9.66 12.10 4.90
N LEU A 273 -10.82 11.55 5.24
CA LEU A 273 -11.98 11.42 4.34
C LEU A 273 -12.78 12.73 4.30
N ARG A 274 -12.13 13.80 3.84
CA ARG A 274 -12.67 15.16 3.79
C ARG A 274 -13.17 15.51 2.39
N GLN A 275 -14.21 16.33 2.32
CA GLN A 275 -14.85 16.71 1.05
C GLN A 275 -14.21 17.96 0.44
N PRO A 276 -14.14 18.05 -0.91
CA PRO A 276 -14.40 16.96 -1.85
C PRO A 276 -13.36 15.84 -1.72
N LEU A 277 -13.76 14.58 -1.96
CA LEU A 277 -12.84 13.43 -1.98
C LEU A 277 -11.96 13.48 -3.24
N GLN A 278 -11.06 14.46 -3.32
CA GLN A 278 -10.23 14.76 -4.48
C GLN A 278 -8.78 14.27 -4.33
N TYR A 279 -8.31 14.04 -3.11
CA TYR A 279 -6.94 13.63 -2.85
C TYR A 279 -6.72 12.13 -2.94
N PHE A 280 -7.75 11.37 -3.31
CA PHE A 280 -7.62 9.94 -3.56
C PHE A 280 -7.73 9.70 -5.06
N GLN A 281 -6.59 9.46 -5.70
CA GLN A 281 -6.44 9.28 -7.14
C GLN A 281 -6.28 7.79 -7.47
N GLY A 282 -7.23 7.02 -6.95
CA GLY A 282 -7.35 5.60 -7.18
C GLY A 282 -7.03 4.78 -5.94
N GLY A 283 -7.93 3.87 -5.54
CA GLY A 283 -7.68 2.91 -4.47
C GLY A 283 -8.96 2.51 -3.73
N ARG A 284 -8.94 1.31 -3.14
CA ARG A 284 -9.93 0.87 -2.15
C ARG A 284 -9.52 1.38 -0.77
N ILE A 285 -10.29 2.31 -0.25
CA ILE A 285 -10.12 2.87 1.09
C ILE A 285 -10.62 1.85 2.11
N ILE A 286 -9.75 1.55 3.08
CA ILE A 286 -10.02 0.65 4.20
C ILE A 286 -9.79 1.43 5.48
N VAL A 287 -10.82 1.51 6.31
CA VAL A 287 -10.72 2.06 7.67
C VAL A 287 -11.35 1.04 8.63
N PRO A 288 -10.66 0.62 9.71
CA PRO A 288 -11.21 -0.35 10.65
C PRO A 288 -12.60 0.05 11.17
N GLY A 289 -13.56 -0.86 11.11
CA GLY A 289 -14.93 -0.64 11.59
C GLY A 289 -15.77 0.36 10.76
N PHE A 290 -15.22 0.97 9.71
CA PHE A 290 -15.93 1.96 8.90
C PHE A 290 -16.82 1.29 7.86
N THR A 291 -17.98 0.85 8.29
CA THR A 291 -19.00 0.17 7.47
C THR A 291 -20.23 1.03 7.19
N ASN A 292 -20.34 2.17 7.87
CA ASN A 292 -21.46 3.10 7.75
C ASN A 292 -20.93 4.53 7.69
N TRP A 293 -21.39 5.30 6.69
CA TRP A 293 -21.07 6.72 6.57
C TRP A 293 -22.34 7.54 6.37
N THR A 294 -22.58 8.48 7.28
CA THR A 294 -23.64 9.49 7.13
C THR A 294 -23.01 10.86 7.00
N CYS A 295 -23.39 11.62 5.97
CA CYS A 295 -22.90 12.98 5.73
C CYS A 295 -24.01 13.90 5.20
N SER A 296 -23.82 15.21 5.34
CA SER A 296 -24.77 16.23 4.88
C SER A 296 -24.86 16.23 3.34
N SER A 297 -23.80 16.60 2.66
CA SER A 297 -23.61 16.42 1.21
C SER A 297 -22.39 15.55 0.97
N LEU A 298 -22.15 15.07 -0.26
CA LEU A 298 -20.91 14.39 -0.65
C LEU A 298 -20.49 14.79 -2.06
N VAL A 299 -19.25 15.28 -2.21
CA VAL A 299 -18.61 15.53 -3.50
C VAL A 299 -17.43 14.59 -3.70
N VAL A 300 -17.44 13.83 -4.79
CA VAL A 300 -16.36 12.92 -5.19
C VAL A 300 -15.74 13.44 -6.48
N SER A 301 -14.47 13.84 -6.43
CA SER A 301 -13.71 14.37 -7.57
C SER A 301 -12.43 13.60 -7.86
N GLY A 302 -12.07 12.64 -7.00
CA GLY A 302 -11.04 11.63 -7.23
C GLY A 302 -11.67 10.25 -7.46
N GLN A 303 -10.84 9.20 -7.46
CA GLN A 303 -11.25 7.83 -7.74
C GLN A 303 -11.14 7.00 -6.45
N VAL A 304 -12.29 6.69 -5.84
CA VAL A 304 -12.37 6.02 -4.56
C VAL A 304 -13.29 4.81 -4.62
N GLY A 305 -12.82 3.71 -4.04
CA GLY A 305 -13.70 2.60 -3.68
C GLY A 305 -13.70 2.39 -2.17
N PHE A 306 -14.82 1.94 -1.62
CA PHE A 306 -14.90 1.45 -0.23
C PHE A 306 -14.90 -0.08 -0.22
N ALA A 307 -14.47 -0.64 0.91
CA ALA A 307 -14.15 -2.06 1.08
C ALA A 307 -15.27 -3.04 0.69
N ASP A 308 -14.85 -4.28 0.41
CA ASP A 308 -15.65 -5.44 -0.03
C ASP A 308 -16.62 -6.00 1.04
N ALA A 309 -16.92 -5.23 2.09
CA ALA A 309 -17.89 -5.55 3.14
C ALA A 309 -19.22 -4.81 2.89
N PRO A 310 -20.32 -5.15 3.60
CA PRO A 310 -21.53 -4.33 3.57
C PRO A 310 -21.20 -2.90 3.98
N PHE A 311 -21.23 -1.98 3.01
CA PHE A 311 -20.99 -0.56 3.24
C PHE A 311 -22.25 0.23 2.97
N LYS A 312 -22.67 1.01 3.97
CA LYS A 312 -23.88 1.84 3.89
C LYS A 312 -23.48 3.32 3.87
N LEU A 313 -23.77 3.96 2.75
CA LEU A 313 -23.64 5.41 2.58
C LEU A 313 -25.01 6.08 2.70
N THR A 314 -25.13 7.09 3.54
CA THR A 314 -26.31 7.96 3.65
C THR A 314 -25.88 9.41 3.45
N VAL A 315 -26.32 10.01 2.35
CA VAL A 315 -26.11 11.43 2.03
C VAL A 315 -27.45 12.15 2.25
N ASN A 316 -27.52 13.06 3.22
CA ASN A 316 -28.78 13.70 3.60
C ASN A 316 -29.29 14.69 2.54
N ASN A 317 -28.37 15.35 1.85
CA ASN A 317 -28.60 16.33 0.79
C ASN A 317 -28.04 15.75 -0.52
N ASN A 318 -27.08 16.44 -1.14
CA ASN A 318 -26.67 16.17 -2.51
C ASN A 318 -25.45 15.25 -2.59
N LEU A 319 -25.50 14.26 -3.48
CA LEU A 319 -24.35 13.48 -3.93
C LEU A 319 -23.91 13.98 -5.30
N THR A 320 -22.68 14.47 -5.41
CA THR A 320 -22.07 14.92 -6.67
C THR A 320 -20.85 14.08 -7.02
N ILE A 321 -20.87 13.45 -8.18
CA ILE A 321 -19.73 12.79 -8.79
C ILE A 321 -19.20 13.71 -9.90
N GLY A 322 -18.07 14.38 -9.68
CA GLY A 322 -17.47 15.32 -10.64
C GLY A 322 -16.86 14.63 -11.86
N ASN A 323 -16.40 15.38 -12.87
CA ASN A 323 -15.96 14.85 -14.18
C ASN A 323 -14.90 13.73 -14.11
N ASN A 324 -14.01 13.78 -13.11
CA ASN A 324 -12.98 12.76 -12.85
C ASN A 324 -13.29 11.88 -11.62
N GLY A 325 -14.46 12.09 -11.02
CA GLY A 325 -14.90 11.42 -9.80
C GLY A 325 -15.35 10.00 -10.08
N TRP A 326 -14.73 9.01 -9.43
CA TRP A 326 -15.20 7.63 -9.40
C TRP A 326 -15.58 7.24 -7.97
N LEU A 327 -16.80 6.74 -7.78
CA LEU A 327 -17.24 6.18 -6.50
C LEU A 327 -17.63 4.71 -6.67
N ILE A 328 -16.95 3.83 -5.95
CA ILE A 328 -17.26 2.40 -5.91
C ILE A 328 -17.66 2.01 -4.49
N ILE A 329 -18.82 1.39 -4.33
CA ILE A 329 -19.29 0.89 -3.02
C ILE A 329 -19.60 -0.60 -3.13
N GLY A 330 -18.92 -1.44 -2.35
CA GLY A 330 -19.11 -2.89 -2.34
C GLY A 330 -18.30 -3.67 -3.40
N GLY A 331 -18.61 -4.98 -3.50
CA GLY A 331 -17.90 -6.01 -4.30
C GLY A 331 -17.60 -7.28 -3.48
N LYS A 332 -17.54 -8.50 -4.04
CA LYS A 332 -17.00 -9.67 -3.30
C LYS A 332 -15.47 -9.62 -3.26
N PRO A 333 -14.89 -10.15 -2.17
CA PRO A 333 -13.52 -10.56 -2.21
C PRO A 333 -13.33 -11.75 -3.16
N LEU A 334 -12.38 -11.70 -4.11
CA LEU A 334 -12.05 -12.88 -4.92
C LEU A 334 -11.45 -13.95 -4.00
N SER A 335 -12.08 -15.13 -3.95
CA SER A 335 -11.63 -16.30 -3.19
C SER A 335 -10.41 -16.93 -3.86
N MET A 336 -9.25 -16.31 -3.64
CA MET A 336 -7.91 -16.90 -3.51
C MET A 336 -6.96 -15.75 -3.12
N ARG A 337 -6.79 -15.56 -1.80
CA ARG A 337 -5.88 -14.64 -1.07
C ARG A 337 -6.16 -13.12 -1.18
N ASN A 338 -7.09 -12.68 -0.33
CA ASN A 338 -7.25 -11.33 0.25
C ASN A 338 -7.38 -10.13 -0.72
N SER A 339 -8.25 -10.34 -1.69
CA SER A 339 -8.99 -9.44 -2.59
C SER A 339 -8.67 -7.94 -2.68
N VAL A 340 -8.63 -7.48 -3.94
CA VAL A 340 -9.34 -6.27 -4.36
C VAL A 340 -10.36 -6.62 -5.46
N GLY A 341 -11.62 -6.23 -5.24
CA GLY A 341 -12.77 -6.63 -6.03
C GLY A 341 -12.79 -6.18 -7.51
N TYR A 342 -13.33 -7.07 -8.34
CA TYR A 342 -13.84 -6.81 -9.69
C TYR A 342 -15.27 -6.26 -9.60
N SER A 343 -15.71 -5.50 -10.62
CA SER A 343 -17.11 -5.11 -10.78
C SER A 343 -17.95 -6.33 -11.21
N ASP A 344 -18.27 -7.30 -10.34
CA ASP A 344 -19.27 -8.37 -10.60
C ASP A 344 -19.73 -9.20 -9.39
N SER A 345 -19.92 -8.62 -8.21
CA SER A 345 -20.46 -9.42 -7.10
C SER A 345 -21.03 -8.64 -5.91
N GLY A 346 -22.25 -9.02 -5.52
CA GLY A 346 -23.05 -8.40 -4.48
C GLY A 346 -22.43 -8.49 -3.10
N THR A 347 -22.17 -7.33 -2.52
CA THR A 347 -22.32 -7.12 -1.08
C THR A 347 -23.59 -6.32 -0.88
N ASN A 348 -24.16 -6.35 0.33
CA ASN A 348 -25.33 -5.54 0.71
C ASN A 348 -24.98 -4.03 0.80
N ALA A 349 -24.27 -3.52 -0.22
CA ALA A 349 -23.94 -2.12 -0.41
C ALA A 349 -25.22 -1.32 -0.61
N LEU A 350 -25.33 -0.24 0.16
CA LEU A 350 -26.54 0.55 0.24
C LEU A 350 -26.20 2.02 0.17
N ILE A 351 -26.84 2.74 -0.74
CA ILE A 351 -26.73 4.20 -0.85
C ILE A 351 -28.12 4.81 -0.68
N ARG A 352 -28.23 5.74 0.28
CA ARG A 352 -29.39 6.61 0.46
C ARG A 352 -29.01 8.06 0.14
N ILE A 353 -29.82 8.74 -0.65
CA ILE A 353 -29.63 10.15 -1.03
C ILE A 353 -30.93 10.90 -0.75
N GLY A 354 -30.88 11.93 0.09
CA GLY A 354 -32.05 12.75 0.41
C GLY A 354 -32.29 13.92 -0.54
N GLY A 355 -31.23 14.45 -1.17
CA GLY A 355 -31.30 15.52 -2.17
C GLY A 355 -30.98 15.04 -3.58
N ASP A 356 -30.28 15.88 -4.33
CA ASP A 356 -29.95 15.63 -5.73
C ASP A 356 -28.79 14.66 -5.91
N LEU A 357 -28.85 13.91 -7.00
CA LEU A 357 -27.77 13.09 -7.52
C LEU A 357 -27.26 13.74 -8.81
N VAL A 358 -26.06 14.32 -8.75
CA VAL A 358 -25.39 14.95 -9.90
C VAL A 358 -24.26 14.04 -10.38
N MET A 359 -24.30 13.67 -11.66
CA MET A 359 -23.39 12.69 -12.24
C MET A 359 -22.68 13.23 -13.48
N ASN A 360 -21.46 13.73 -13.27
CA ASN A 360 -20.55 14.09 -14.35
C ASN A 360 -19.38 13.11 -14.50
N GLY A 361 -19.15 12.25 -13.49
CA GLY A 361 -18.20 11.15 -13.52
C GLY A 361 -18.86 9.77 -13.41
N ALA A 362 -18.11 8.77 -12.99
CA ALA A 362 -18.57 7.38 -12.97
C ALA A 362 -18.84 6.87 -11.54
N TRP A 363 -19.79 5.95 -11.38
CA TRP A 363 -20.03 5.29 -10.10
C TRP A 363 -20.53 3.86 -10.29
N TRP A 364 -20.21 3.03 -9.31
CA TRP A 364 -20.57 1.62 -9.26
C TRP A 364 -21.03 1.24 -7.86
N ILE A 365 -22.10 0.45 -7.80
CA ILE A 365 -22.57 -0.21 -6.56
C ILE A 365 -22.47 -1.71 -6.80
N GLY A 366 -21.65 -2.39 -6.02
CA GLY A 366 -21.22 -3.76 -6.31
C GLY A 366 -20.59 -3.83 -7.71
N SER A 367 -21.26 -4.52 -8.63
CA SER A 367 -20.86 -4.64 -10.03
C SER A 367 -21.30 -3.52 -10.96
N LYS A 368 -22.43 -2.90 -10.66
CA LYS A 368 -23.28 -2.35 -11.73
C LYS A 368 -23.19 -0.84 -11.78
N ARG A 369 -23.09 -0.31 -13.00
CA ARG A 369 -23.37 1.10 -13.28
C ARG A 369 -24.87 1.35 -13.08
N PRO A 370 -25.26 2.30 -12.21
CA PRO A 370 -26.67 2.64 -12.00
C PRO A 370 -27.34 3.37 -13.17
N ILE A 371 -26.63 3.59 -14.28
CA ILE A 371 -27.23 4.01 -15.55
C ILE A 371 -26.95 2.87 -16.53
N GLY A 372 -27.94 1.98 -16.73
CA GLY A 372 -27.88 0.88 -17.71
C GLY A 372 -27.88 -0.57 -17.19
N GLY A 373 -27.99 -0.81 -15.87
CA GLY A 373 -28.09 -2.17 -15.31
C GLY A 373 -29.35 -2.41 -14.46
N ASN A 374 -29.69 -3.68 -14.19
CA ASN A 374 -30.78 -4.05 -13.27
C ASN A 374 -30.39 -3.72 -11.81
N TYR A 375 -30.78 -2.55 -11.31
CA TYR A 375 -30.78 -2.17 -9.88
C TYR A 375 -32.22 -1.97 -9.40
N ARG A 376 -32.48 -2.20 -8.10
CA ARG A 376 -33.77 -1.84 -7.51
C ARG A 376 -33.68 -0.43 -6.95
N ARG A 377 -34.47 0.47 -7.53
CA ARG A 377 -34.70 1.82 -7.00
C ARG A 377 -35.90 1.77 -6.06
N LYS A 378 -35.74 2.32 -4.86
CA LYS A 378 -36.85 2.56 -3.92
C LYS A 378 -36.82 3.99 -3.41
N ILE A 379 -37.95 4.45 -2.92
CA ILE A 379 -38.06 5.65 -2.10
C ILE A 379 -38.34 5.17 -0.68
N ASP A 380 -37.58 5.61 0.32
CA ASP A 380 -37.91 5.28 1.73
C ASP A 380 -39.00 6.20 2.28
N ASN A 381 -39.48 5.91 3.49
CA ASN A 381 -40.51 6.69 4.18
C ASN A 381 -40.11 8.17 4.39
N ASN A 382 -38.83 8.51 4.22
CA ASN A 382 -38.30 9.88 4.33
C ASN A 382 -38.06 10.51 2.95
N GLN A 383 -38.71 10.01 1.90
CA GLN A 383 -38.58 10.48 0.51
C GLN A 383 -37.15 10.36 -0.07
N ARG A 384 -36.27 9.55 0.52
CA ARG A 384 -34.89 9.39 0.04
C ARG A 384 -34.82 8.40 -1.10
N ARG A 385 -34.02 8.70 -2.13
CA ARG A 385 -33.71 7.76 -3.21
C ARG A 385 -32.75 6.70 -2.67
N ILE A 386 -33.15 5.43 -2.80
CA ILE A 386 -32.36 4.27 -2.36
C ILE A 386 -31.86 3.50 -3.58
N PHE A 387 -30.56 3.22 -3.58
CA PHE A 387 -29.89 2.33 -4.52
C PHE A 387 -29.22 1.19 -3.75
N TYR A 388 -29.42 -0.05 -4.22
CA TYR A 388 -28.83 -1.23 -3.58
C TYR A 388 -28.55 -2.36 -4.57
N CYS A 389 -27.49 -3.12 -4.31
CA CYS A 389 -27.19 -4.38 -4.99
C CYS A 389 -27.87 -5.52 -4.21
N LEU A 390 -28.48 -6.47 -4.92
CA LEU A 390 -28.90 -7.76 -4.36
C LEU A 390 -27.71 -8.72 -4.34
#